data_AF-A0A2I3S3W6-F1
#
_entry.id   AF-A0A2I3S3W6-F1
#
_cell.length_a   1.000
_cell.length_b   1.000
_cell.length_c   1.000
_cell.angle_alpha   90.00
_cell.angle_beta   90.00
_cell.angle_gamma   90.00
#
_symmetry.space_group_name_H-M   'P 1'
#
loop_
_entity.id
_entity.type
_entity.pdbx_description
1 polymer ?
#
loop_
_entity_poly.entity_id
_entity_poly.type
_entity_poly.pdbx_seq_one_letter_code
_entity_poly.pdbx_strand_id
1 'polypeptide(L)'
;MALNKNHSEGGGVIVNNTESILMSYDHVELTFNDMKNVPEAFKGTKKGTVYLTPYRVIFLSKGKDAMQSFMMPFYLMKDCEIKQPVFGANYIKGTVKAEAGGGWEGSASYKLTFTAGGAIEFGQRMLQVASQEFYPGPPMMDGAMGYVQPPPPPYPGPMEPPVSGPDVPSTPAAEAKAAEAAASAYYNPGNPHNVYMPTSQPPPPPYYPPEDKKTQ
;
A
#
# COMPACT_ATOMS: atom_id res chain seq x y z
N MET A 1 -4.27 -13.70 18.37
CA MET A 1 -5.48 -12.87 18.37
C MET A 1 -5.83 -12.47 19.78
N ALA A 2 -5.67 -11.18 20.12
CA ALA A 2 -5.84 -10.68 21.49
C ALA A 2 -6.80 -9.49 21.57
N LEU A 3 -7.64 -9.50 22.60
CA LEU A 3 -8.54 -8.41 22.99
C LEU A 3 -7.92 -7.60 24.13
N ASN A 4 -7.92 -6.27 24.00
CA ASN A 4 -7.53 -5.31 25.03
C ASN A 4 -6.10 -5.52 25.56
N LYS A 5 -5.13 -5.81 24.67
CA LYS A 5 -3.71 -5.98 25.01
C LYS A 5 -2.76 -4.99 24.31
N ASN A 6 -3.25 -4.15 23.40
CA ASN A 6 -2.43 -3.29 22.53
C ASN A 6 -2.80 -1.80 22.62
N HIS A 7 -3.24 -1.33 23.79
CA HIS A 7 -3.57 0.08 24.05
C HIS A 7 -2.89 0.56 25.33
N SER A 8 -2.52 1.83 25.37
CA SER A 8 -2.03 2.52 26.57
C SER A 8 -3.16 3.26 27.28
N GLU A 9 -2.97 3.59 28.55
CA GLU A 9 -3.93 4.41 29.32
C GLU A 9 -4.13 5.81 28.70
N GLY A 10 -3.13 6.31 27.96
CA GLY A 10 -3.21 7.56 27.22
C GLY A 10 -3.94 7.47 25.88
N GLY A 11 -4.52 6.31 25.53
CA GLY A 11 -5.25 6.11 24.28
C GLY A 11 -4.37 5.92 23.05
N GLY A 12 -3.09 5.56 23.23
CA GLY A 12 -2.17 5.22 22.15
C GLY A 12 -2.13 3.71 21.87
N VAL A 13 -1.66 3.33 20.68
CA VAL A 13 -1.39 1.92 20.35
C VAL A 13 -0.09 1.46 21.02
N ILE A 14 -0.08 0.25 21.56
CA ILE A 14 1.13 -0.41 22.08
C ILE A 14 1.58 -1.47 21.07
N VAL A 15 2.82 -1.32 20.60
CA VAL A 15 3.50 -2.24 19.67
C VAL A 15 4.86 -2.60 20.28
N ASN A 16 5.36 -3.80 20.01
CA ASN A 16 6.66 -4.23 20.53
C ASN A 16 7.78 -3.34 19.99
N ASN A 17 8.83 -3.09 20.78
CA ASN A 17 9.94 -2.20 20.38
C ASN A 17 10.69 -2.67 19.13
N THR A 18 10.60 -3.96 18.78
CA THR A 18 11.22 -4.55 17.57
C THR A 18 10.29 -4.56 16.36
N GLU A 19 9.05 -4.08 16.50
CA GLU A 19 8.02 -4.13 15.48
C GLU A 19 7.64 -2.70 15.06
N SER A 20 7.78 -2.40 13.77
CA SER A 20 7.43 -1.10 13.22
C SER A 20 5.98 -1.04 12.76
N ILE A 21 5.32 0.10 12.94
CA ILE A 21 4.07 0.40 12.27
C ILE A 21 4.38 0.75 10.81
N LEU A 22 3.78 0.01 9.87
CA LEU A 22 3.96 0.21 8.43
C LEU A 22 3.05 1.31 7.89
N MET A 23 1.80 1.34 8.36
CA MET A 23 0.82 2.37 8.01
C MET A 23 -0.35 2.35 9.00
N SER A 24 -1.13 3.43 9.01
CA SER A 24 -2.34 3.54 9.83
C SER A 24 -3.40 4.40 9.16
N TYR A 25 -4.67 4.09 9.40
CA TYR A 25 -5.80 4.93 8.99
C TYR A 25 -6.78 5.15 10.13
N ASP A 26 -7.15 6.42 10.31
CA ASP A 26 -8.23 6.83 11.21
C ASP A 26 -9.60 6.65 10.55
N HIS A 27 -10.66 6.87 11.34
CA HIS A 27 -12.05 6.82 10.88
C HIS A 27 -12.42 5.45 10.26
N VAL A 28 -11.89 4.39 10.86
CA VAL A 28 -12.22 3.01 10.51
C VAL A 28 -13.29 2.49 11.46
N GLU A 29 -14.30 1.85 10.89
CA GLU A 29 -15.34 1.17 11.63
C GLU A 29 -15.10 -0.36 11.60
N LEU A 30 -15.09 -0.99 12.77
CA LEU A 30 -14.95 -2.43 12.91
C LEU A 30 -16.26 -3.03 13.45
N THR A 31 -16.76 -4.05 12.75
CA THR A 31 -17.95 -4.83 13.17
C THR A 31 -17.65 -6.33 13.11
N PHE A 32 -18.29 -7.09 13.99
CA PHE A 32 -18.19 -8.54 14.05
C PHE A 32 -19.54 -9.21 13.84
N ASN A 33 -19.54 -10.33 13.12
CA ASN A 33 -20.70 -11.18 12.85
C ASN A 33 -20.36 -12.65 13.10
N ASP A 34 -21.35 -13.53 12.95
CA ASP A 34 -21.20 -14.99 13.01
C ASP A 34 -20.65 -15.54 14.34
N MET A 35 -20.94 -14.84 15.45
CA MET A 35 -20.62 -15.30 16.80
C MET A 35 -21.86 -15.91 17.47
N LYS A 36 -21.73 -17.11 18.03
CA LYS A 36 -22.86 -17.80 18.72
C LYS A 36 -23.38 -17.00 19.92
N ASN A 37 -22.45 -16.46 20.71
CA ASN A 37 -22.72 -15.54 21.81
C ASN A 37 -21.83 -14.32 21.57
N VAL A 38 -22.39 -13.11 21.57
CA VAL A 38 -21.65 -11.86 21.30
C VAL A 38 -21.28 -11.21 22.65
N PRO A 39 -20.01 -11.27 23.10
CA PRO A 39 -19.58 -10.55 24.29
C PRO A 39 -19.72 -9.04 24.08
N GLU A 40 -19.85 -8.26 25.16
CA GLU A 40 -20.04 -6.80 25.10
C GLU A 40 -18.97 -6.09 24.25
N ALA A 41 -17.72 -6.52 24.37
CA ALA A 41 -16.60 -6.02 23.57
C ALA A 41 -16.80 -6.17 22.05
N PHE A 42 -17.63 -7.10 21.58
CA PHE A 42 -17.87 -7.35 20.15
C PHE A 42 -19.23 -6.79 19.67
N LYS A 43 -20.04 -6.23 20.56
CA LYS A 43 -21.36 -5.68 20.20
C LYS A 43 -21.24 -4.35 19.46
N GLY A 44 -22.06 -4.22 18.41
CA GLY A 44 -22.19 -2.98 17.65
C GLY A 44 -20.98 -2.62 16.80
N THR A 45 -20.91 -1.36 16.39
CA THR A 45 -19.85 -0.81 15.55
C THR A 45 -18.80 -0.12 16.40
N LYS A 46 -17.55 -0.53 16.26
CA LYS A 46 -16.39 0.08 16.93
C LYS A 46 -15.79 1.11 16.00
N LYS A 47 -15.53 2.32 16.47
CA LYS A 47 -14.92 3.39 15.67
C LYS A 47 -13.51 3.65 16.18
N GLY A 48 -12.55 3.77 15.28
CA GLY A 48 -11.17 3.85 15.71
C GLY A 48 -10.17 4.00 14.59
N THR A 49 -8.94 3.64 14.91
CA THR A 49 -7.78 3.67 14.02
C THR A 49 -7.31 2.24 13.81
N VAL A 50 -6.99 1.90 12.56
CA VAL A 50 -6.37 0.62 12.23
C VAL A 50 -4.88 0.84 11.94
N TYR A 51 -4.04 -0.03 12.49
CA TYR A 51 -2.60 -0.04 12.31
C TYR A 51 -2.19 -1.33 11.62
N LEU A 52 -1.32 -1.23 10.63
CA LEU A 52 -0.68 -2.35 9.98
C LEU A 52 0.76 -2.46 10.45
N THR A 53 1.18 -3.68 10.78
CA THR A 53 2.55 -4.05 11.10
C THR A 53 2.98 -5.19 10.17
N PRO A 54 4.26 -5.62 10.17
CA PRO A 54 4.70 -6.78 9.39
C PRO A 54 3.99 -8.09 9.74
N TYR A 55 3.40 -8.22 10.93
CA TYR A 55 2.89 -9.50 11.46
C TYR A 55 1.38 -9.52 11.73
N ARG A 56 0.79 -8.34 11.87
CA ARG A 56 -0.57 -8.19 12.41
C ARG A 56 -1.24 -6.88 12.04
N VAL A 57 -2.56 -6.91 12.06
CA VAL A 57 -3.41 -5.72 12.13
C VAL A 57 -3.76 -5.44 13.58
N ILE A 58 -3.71 -4.19 14.00
CA ILE A 58 -4.19 -3.76 15.32
C ILE A 58 -5.27 -2.71 15.10
N PHE A 59 -6.47 -2.98 15.61
CA PHE A 59 -7.51 -1.97 15.72
C PHE A 59 -7.46 -1.34 17.10
N LEU A 60 -7.48 -0.01 17.16
CA LEU A 60 -7.53 0.78 18.39
C LEU A 60 -8.84 1.57 18.39
N SER A 61 -9.71 1.30 19.36
CA SER A 61 -10.96 2.03 19.49
C SER A 61 -10.72 3.46 19.96
N LYS A 62 -11.53 4.39 19.46
CA LYS A 62 -11.55 5.77 19.90
C LYS A 62 -12.64 5.96 20.96
N GLY A 63 -12.27 6.58 22.08
CA GLY A 63 -13.19 6.89 23.17
C GLY A 63 -13.45 5.72 24.11
N LYS A 64 -14.56 5.78 24.85
CA LYS A 64 -14.95 4.76 25.83
C LYS A 64 -15.73 3.65 25.14
N ASP A 65 -15.08 2.50 24.94
CA ASP A 65 -15.70 1.27 24.42
C ASP A 65 -15.17 0.06 25.20
N ALA A 66 -15.99 -0.99 25.38
CA ALA A 66 -15.56 -2.22 26.03
C ALA A 66 -14.38 -2.91 25.29
N MET A 67 -14.31 -2.76 23.97
CA MET A 67 -13.11 -3.06 23.19
C MET A 67 -12.28 -1.79 23.06
N GLN A 68 -11.11 -1.77 23.70
CA GLN A 68 -10.11 -0.71 23.59
C GLN A 68 -9.11 -1.01 22.47
N SER A 69 -8.73 -2.29 22.30
CA SER A 69 -7.86 -2.70 21.20
C SER A 69 -8.17 -4.13 20.75
N PHE A 70 -8.02 -4.44 19.47
CA PHE A 70 -8.14 -5.79 18.95
C PHE A 70 -7.00 -6.11 18.00
N MET A 71 -6.21 -7.12 18.35
CA MET A 71 -5.00 -7.51 17.64
C MET A 71 -5.23 -8.78 16.83
N MET A 72 -5.07 -8.67 15.51
CA MET A 72 -5.32 -9.68 14.48
C MET A 72 -4.02 -10.09 13.78
N PRO A 73 -3.34 -11.16 14.23
CA PRO A 73 -2.16 -11.64 13.54
C PRO A 73 -2.55 -12.40 12.27
N PHE A 74 -1.75 -12.28 11.22
CA PHE A 74 -2.11 -12.79 9.89
C PHE A 74 -2.38 -14.30 9.88
N TYR A 75 -1.66 -15.10 10.68
CA TYR A 75 -1.86 -16.56 10.74
C TYR A 75 -3.23 -16.98 11.32
N LEU A 76 -3.97 -16.08 11.99
CA LEU A 76 -5.32 -16.33 12.51
C LEU A 76 -6.41 -15.62 11.71
N MET A 77 -6.03 -14.91 10.65
CA MET A 77 -6.94 -14.27 9.71
C MET A 77 -7.13 -15.20 8.50
N LYS A 78 -8.36 -15.34 8.02
CA LYS A 78 -8.68 -16.11 6.81
C LYS A 78 -9.67 -15.35 5.94
N ASP A 79 -9.78 -15.78 4.68
CA ASP A 79 -10.77 -15.28 3.72
C ASP A 79 -10.77 -13.74 3.61
N CYS A 80 -9.56 -13.15 3.70
CA CYS A 80 -9.37 -11.70 3.67
C CYS A 80 -9.63 -11.17 2.27
N GLU A 81 -10.64 -10.31 2.13
CA GLU A 81 -11.07 -9.74 0.85
C GLU A 81 -11.30 -8.23 0.96
N ILE A 82 -10.81 -7.50 -0.03
CA ILE A 82 -11.07 -6.07 -0.20
C ILE A 82 -12.31 -5.92 -1.07
N LYS A 83 -13.33 -5.25 -0.54
CA LYS A 83 -14.59 -4.98 -1.24
C LYS A 83 -14.70 -3.51 -1.59
N GLN A 84 -14.99 -3.24 -2.86
CA GLN A 84 -15.15 -1.90 -3.42
C GLN A 84 -16.58 -1.74 -3.98
N PRO A 85 -17.57 -1.49 -3.12
CA PRO A 85 -18.93 -1.24 -3.58
C PRO A 85 -19.00 0.08 -4.37
N VAL A 86 -19.84 0.13 -5.41
CA VAL A 86 -20.08 1.37 -6.19
C VAL A 86 -20.68 2.47 -5.31
N PHE A 87 -21.47 2.08 -4.31
CA PHE A 87 -22.08 2.97 -3.33
C PHE A 87 -21.66 2.58 -1.92
N GLY A 88 -21.17 3.54 -1.15
CA GLY A 88 -20.70 3.36 0.22
C GLY A 88 -19.18 3.27 0.33
N ALA A 89 -18.71 3.09 1.56
CA ALA A 89 -17.28 3.02 1.85
C ALA A 89 -16.69 1.65 1.51
N ASN A 90 -15.47 1.66 0.99
CA ASN A 90 -14.69 0.44 0.79
C ASN A 90 -14.39 -0.21 2.14
N TYR A 91 -14.37 -1.55 2.15
CA TYR A 91 -14.15 -2.31 3.36
C TYR A 91 -13.32 -3.55 3.12
N ILE A 92 -12.67 -4.02 4.17
CA ILE A 92 -11.95 -5.30 4.20
C ILE A 92 -12.75 -6.23 5.10
N LYS A 93 -13.02 -7.44 4.62
CA LYS A 93 -13.68 -8.48 5.41
C LYS A 93 -12.83 -9.74 5.47
N GLY A 94 -13.09 -10.55 6.47
CA GLY A 94 -12.48 -11.87 6.61
C GLY A 94 -13.01 -12.57 7.86
N THR A 95 -12.40 -13.69 8.20
CA THR A 95 -12.69 -14.41 9.44
C THR A 95 -11.49 -14.38 10.37
N VAL A 96 -11.76 -14.33 11.67
CA VAL A 96 -10.76 -14.35 12.73
C VAL A 96 -11.06 -15.48 13.70
N LYS A 97 -10.00 -16.13 14.19
CA LYS A 97 -10.08 -17.16 15.22
C LYS A 97 -9.40 -16.70 16.51
N ALA A 98 -10.02 -16.98 17.65
CA ALA A 98 -9.44 -16.76 18.96
C ALA A 98 -8.22 -17.66 19.19
N GLU A 99 -7.29 -17.18 20.01
CA GLU A 99 -6.16 -17.97 20.51
C GLU A 99 -6.25 -18.13 22.03
N ALA A 100 -5.61 -19.17 22.56
CA ALA A 100 -5.57 -19.41 24.00
C ALA A 100 -4.95 -18.19 24.72
N GLY A 101 -5.63 -17.69 25.76
CA GLY A 101 -5.18 -16.50 26.50
C GLY A 101 -5.45 -15.16 25.80
N GLY A 102 -6.10 -15.16 24.63
CA GLY A 102 -6.41 -13.95 23.85
C GLY A 102 -7.53 -13.07 24.43
N GLY A 103 -8.15 -13.45 25.55
CA GLY A 103 -9.22 -12.68 26.20
C GLY A 103 -10.60 -12.82 25.57
N TRP A 104 -10.77 -13.74 24.61
CA TRP A 104 -12.05 -14.12 24.02
C TRP A 104 -11.95 -15.53 23.42
N GLU A 105 -13.08 -16.13 23.03
CA GLU A 105 -13.13 -17.50 22.50
C GLU A 105 -13.99 -17.59 21.24
N GLY A 106 -13.68 -18.58 20.40
CA GLY A 106 -14.43 -18.90 19.18
C GLY A 106 -13.85 -18.30 17.91
N SER A 107 -14.74 -17.96 16.97
CA SER A 107 -14.43 -17.34 15.69
C SER A 107 -15.47 -16.28 15.35
N ALA A 108 -15.10 -15.30 14.54
CA ALA A 108 -16.00 -14.25 14.09
C ALA A 108 -15.66 -13.81 12.66
N SER A 109 -16.66 -13.40 11.91
CA SER A 109 -16.46 -12.65 10.66
C SER A 109 -16.29 -11.18 10.99
N TYR A 110 -15.19 -10.57 10.58
CA TYR A 110 -14.94 -9.14 10.80
C TYR A 110 -15.16 -8.34 9.52
N LYS A 111 -15.48 -7.06 9.68
CA LYS A 111 -15.52 -6.07 8.61
C LYS A 111 -14.90 -4.76 9.10
N LEU A 112 -13.84 -4.32 8.42
CA LEU A 112 -13.17 -3.03 8.58
C LEU A 112 -13.64 -2.08 7.46
N THR A 113 -14.48 -1.11 7.78
CA THR A 113 -14.99 -0.11 6.84
C THR A 113 -14.23 1.19 6.97
N PHE A 114 -13.64 1.67 5.87
CA PHE A 114 -12.77 2.85 5.86
C PHE A 114 -13.56 4.07 5.41
N THR A 115 -14.15 4.80 6.36
CA THR A 115 -15.09 5.89 6.05
C THR A 115 -14.40 7.13 5.47
N ALA A 116 -13.09 7.28 5.69
CA ALA A 116 -12.27 8.36 5.14
C ALA A 116 -11.38 7.94 3.96
N GLY A 117 -11.59 6.74 3.38
CA GLY A 117 -10.74 6.18 2.33
C GLY A 117 -9.54 5.39 2.87
N GLY A 118 -8.67 4.90 1.97
CA GLY A 118 -7.47 4.12 2.33
C GLY A 118 -7.63 2.59 2.32
N ALA A 119 -8.86 2.06 2.21
CA ALA A 119 -9.10 0.60 2.25
C ALA A 119 -8.30 -0.21 1.21
N ILE A 120 -8.13 0.34 0.01
CA ILE A 120 -7.44 -0.34 -1.10
C ILE A 120 -5.95 -0.45 -0.79
N GLU A 121 -5.31 0.68 -0.47
CA GLU A 121 -3.90 0.75 -0.13
C GLU A 121 -3.59 -0.10 1.12
N PHE A 122 -4.40 0.05 2.17
CA PHE A 122 -4.29 -0.76 3.38
C PHE A 122 -4.43 -2.25 3.08
N GLY A 123 -5.47 -2.65 2.34
CA GLY A 123 -5.74 -4.04 2.05
C GLY A 123 -4.68 -4.67 1.16
N GLN A 124 -4.21 -3.95 0.13
CA GLN A 124 -3.13 -4.41 -0.75
C GLN A 124 -1.83 -4.60 0.05
N ARG A 125 -1.47 -3.63 0.89
CA ARG A 125 -0.28 -3.74 1.74
C ARG A 125 -0.41 -4.87 2.75
N MET A 126 -1.58 -5.03 3.36
CA MET A 126 -1.89 -6.12 4.29
C MET A 126 -1.70 -7.50 3.64
N LEU A 127 -2.24 -7.71 2.44
CA LEU A 127 -2.08 -8.97 1.70
C LEU A 127 -0.61 -9.21 1.31
N GLN A 128 0.11 -8.16 0.90
CA GLN A 128 1.53 -8.24 0.60
C GLN A 128 2.33 -8.73 1.81
N VAL A 129 2.16 -8.13 2.99
CA VAL A 129 2.92 -8.53 4.19
C VAL A 129 2.48 -9.90 4.73
N ALA A 130 1.19 -10.22 4.67
CA ALA A 130 0.68 -11.53 5.07
C ALA A 130 1.26 -12.67 4.22
N SER A 131 1.55 -12.42 2.93
CA SER A 131 2.22 -13.40 2.07
C SER A 131 3.72 -13.54 2.33
N GLN A 132 4.38 -12.49 2.85
CA GLN A 132 5.80 -12.54 3.20
C GLN A 132 6.06 -13.41 4.43
N GLU A 133 5.10 -13.54 5.34
CA GLU A 133 5.18 -14.50 6.45
C GLU A 133 5.15 -15.97 5.99
N PHE A 134 4.62 -16.24 4.79
CA PHE A 134 4.52 -17.58 4.23
C PHE A 134 5.73 -17.96 3.35
N TYR A 135 6.52 -16.97 2.93
CA TYR A 135 7.83 -17.21 2.37
C TYR A 135 8.86 -17.02 3.48
N PRO A 136 9.66 -18.05 3.85
CA PRO A 136 10.87 -17.73 4.60
C PRO A 136 11.61 -16.69 3.75
N GLY A 137 11.96 -15.55 4.36
CA GLY A 137 12.85 -14.61 3.72
C GLY A 137 14.06 -15.35 3.14
N PRO A 138 14.73 -14.81 2.10
CA PRO A 138 15.93 -15.45 1.56
C PRO A 138 16.83 -15.82 2.75
N PRO A 139 17.31 -17.09 2.83
CA PRO A 139 17.99 -17.55 4.02
C PRO A 139 19.10 -16.56 4.36
N MET A 140 19.07 -16.04 5.59
CA MET A 140 20.21 -15.31 6.13
C MET A 140 21.34 -16.32 6.22
N MET A 141 22.18 -16.36 5.20
CA MET A 141 23.31 -17.26 5.13
C MET A 141 24.38 -16.66 6.04
N ASP A 142 24.48 -17.25 7.22
CA ASP A 142 25.65 -17.16 8.09
C ASP A 142 26.92 -17.40 7.26
N GLY A 143 27.98 -16.68 7.62
CA GLY A 143 29.16 -16.49 6.80
C GLY A 143 29.80 -17.79 6.34
N ALA A 144 30.36 -17.71 5.14
CA ALA A 144 31.19 -18.69 4.45
C ALA A 144 30.46 -19.70 3.55
N MET A 145 31.02 -19.84 2.35
CA MET A 145 30.79 -20.87 1.32
C MET A 145 29.75 -20.53 0.23
N GLY A 146 30.29 -19.95 -0.85
CA GLY A 146 30.00 -20.37 -2.23
C GLY A 146 28.60 -20.07 -2.76
N TYR A 147 28.42 -18.89 -3.35
CA TYR A 147 27.27 -18.59 -4.21
C TYR A 147 27.30 -19.49 -5.46
N VAL A 148 26.55 -20.59 -5.43
CA VAL A 148 26.07 -21.24 -6.66
C VAL A 148 24.80 -20.49 -7.06
N GLN A 149 24.98 -19.42 -7.86
CA GLN A 149 23.86 -18.80 -8.54
C GLN A 149 23.23 -19.84 -9.47
N PRO A 150 21.91 -20.13 -9.41
CA PRO A 150 21.25 -20.77 -10.54
C PRO A 150 21.47 -19.86 -11.76
N PRO A 151 21.78 -20.43 -12.95
CA PRO A 151 22.07 -19.63 -14.11
C PRO A 151 20.88 -18.69 -14.39
N PRO A 152 21.15 -17.42 -14.71
CA PRO A 152 20.07 -16.50 -15.06
C PRO A 152 19.28 -17.10 -16.23
N PRO A 153 17.95 -16.90 -16.28
CA PRO A 153 17.17 -17.25 -17.46
C PRO A 153 17.86 -16.62 -18.69
N PRO A 154 17.93 -17.32 -19.84
CA PRO A 154 18.56 -16.76 -21.03
C PRO A 154 17.91 -15.42 -21.33
N TYR A 155 18.73 -14.37 -21.32
CA TYR A 155 18.30 -13.04 -21.74
C TYR A 155 17.65 -13.17 -23.12
N PRO A 156 16.48 -12.57 -23.37
CA PRO A 156 16.07 -12.29 -24.73
C PRO A 156 17.23 -11.55 -25.38
N GLY A 157 17.87 -12.16 -26.39
CA GLY A 157 18.93 -11.52 -27.14
C GLY A 157 18.44 -10.18 -27.72
N PRO A 158 19.34 -9.30 -28.15
CA PRO A 158 18.95 -8.07 -28.82
C PRO A 158 17.93 -8.41 -29.91
N MET A 159 16.72 -7.88 -29.81
CA MET A 159 15.77 -7.95 -30.91
C MET A 159 16.46 -7.32 -32.11
N GLU A 160 16.72 -8.14 -33.13
CA GLU A 160 17.12 -7.63 -34.43
C GLU A 160 16.05 -6.62 -34.87
N PRO A 161 16.44 -5.41 -35.27
CA PRO A 161 15.48 -4.43 -35.75
C PRO A 161 14.76 -5.02 -36.97
N PRO A 162 13.44 -4.81 -37.09
CA PRO A 162 12.70 -5.30 -38.23
C PRO A 162 13.31 -4.73 -39.50
N VAL A 163 13.77 -5.62 -40.37
CA VAL A 163 14.18 -5.29 -41.72
C VAL A 163 12.99 -4.72 -42.48
N SER A 164 13.25 -3.62 -43.21
CA SER A 164 12.40 -3.01 -44.24
C SER A 164 11.39 -1.94 -43.78
N GLY A 165 11.88 -0.72 -43.62
CA GLY A 165 11.12 0.51 -43.91
C GLY A 165 11.71 1.18 -45.16
N PRO A 166 10.92 1.88 -45.99
CA PRO A 166 11.38 2.39 -47.28
C PRO A 166 12.50 3.43 -47.12
N ASP A 167 13.53 3.31 -47.96
CA ASP A 167 14.73 4.16 -48.03
C ASP A 167 14.38 5.66 -47.98
N VAL A 168 14.70 6.31 -46.87
CA VAL A 168 14.74 7.77 -46.77
C VAL A 168 16.18 8.22 -47.07
N PRO A 169 16.40 9.20 -47.96
CA PRO A 169 17.74 9.63 -48.30
C PRO A 169 18.44 10.29 -47.10
N SER A 170 19.59 9.74 -46.70
CA SER A 170 20.49 10.32 -45.72
C SER A 170 21.01 11.66 -46.23
N THR A 171 20.45 12.75 -45.72
CA THR A 171 20.98 14.10 -45.94
C THR A 171 21.82 14.51 -44.74
N PRO A 172 22.86 15.34 -44.91
CA PRO A 172 23.71 15.82 -43.80
C PRO A 172 22.92 16.47 -42.65
N ALA A 173 21.73 17.02 -42.94
CA ALA A 173 20.83 17.60 -41.94
C ALA A 173 20.16 16.55 -41.03
N ALA A 174 19.88 15.34 -41.54
CA ALA A 174 19.31 14.25 -40.75
C ALA A 174 20.36 13.65 -39.80
N GLU A 175 21.61 13.55 -40.26
CA GLU A 175 22.75 13.06 -39.47
C GLU A 175 23.11 14.02 -38.33
N ALA A 176 23.05 15.33 -38.57
CA ALA A 176 23.26 16.35 -37.54
C ALA A 176 22.22 16.27 -36.41
N LYS A 177 20.95 16.02 -36.74
CA LYS A 177 19.87 15.90 -35.75
C LYS A 177 19.94 14.59 -34.94
N ALA A 178 20.43 13.51 -35.55
CA ALA A 178 20.68 12.24 -34.86
C ALA A 178 21.88 12.34 -33.91
N ALA A 179 22.95 13.05 -34.32
CA ALA A 179 24.12 13.29 -33.49
C ALA A 179 23.82 14.17 -32.26
N GLU A 180 22.95 15.18 -32.40
CA GLU A 180 22.52 16.04 -31.29
C GLU A 180 21.70 15.26 -30.24
N ALA A 181 20.82 14.35 -30.69
CA ALA A 181 20.07 13.47 -29.80
C ALA A 181 20.98 12.48 -29.05
N ALA A 182 21.98 11.92 -29.73
CA ALA A 182 22.95 11.00 -29.11
C ALA A 182 23.85 11.70 -28.07
N ALA A 183 24.22 12.96 -28.30
CA ALA A 183 25.00 13.75 -27.35
C ALA A 183 24.19 14.11 -26.07
N SER A 184 22.87 14.21 -26.17
CA SER A 184 21.99 14.49 -25.02
C SER A 184 21.82 13.31 -24.05
N ALA A 185 22.15 12.09 -24.48
CA ALA A 185 22.00 10.88 -23.68
C ALA A 185 23.19 10.60 -22.74
N TYR A 186 24.28 11.38 -22.83
CA TYR A 186 25.48 11.16 -22.03
C TYR A 186 25.61 12.19 -20.90
N TYR A 187 25.29 11.79 -19.68
CA TYR A 187 25.54 12.59 -18.48
C TYR A 187 27.06 12.63 -18.22
N ASN A 188 27.67 13.82 -18.34
CA ASN A 188 29.08 14.06 -18.03
C ASN A 188 29.20 14.74 -16.64
N PRO A 189 29.69 14.05 -15.59
CA PRO A 189 29.79 14.61 -14.24
C PRO A 189 30.76 15.80 -14.10
N GLY A 190 31.60 16.06 -15.11
CA GLY A 190 32.61 17.12 -15.09
C GLY A 190 32.15 18.49 -15.56
N ASN A 191 30.91 18.66 -16.06
CA ASN A 191 30.43 19.95 -16.55
C ASN A 191 28.92 20.14 -16.30
N PRO A 192 28.50 20.77 -15.18
CA PRO A 192 27.12 20.73 -14.68
C PRO A 192 26.13 21.67 -15.40
N HIS A 193 26.45 22.25 -16.55
CA HIS A 193 25.64 23.32 -17.17
C HIS A 193 24.81 22.94 -18.39
N ASN A 194 24.72 21.67 -18.78
CA ASN A 194 23.86 21.26 -19.90
C ASN A 194 22.58 20.56 -19.40
N VAL A 195 21.73 21.30 -18.68
CA VAL A 195 20.31 20.98 -18.56
C VAL A 195 19.56 21.82 -19.59
N TYR A 196 19.20 21.21 -20.71
CA TYR A 196 18.27 21.82 -21.66
C TYR A 196 16.85 21.71 -21.09
N MET A 197 16.35 22.78 -20.46
CA MET A 197 14.92 22.92 -20.20
C MET A 197 14.25 23.46 -21.46
N PRO A 198 13.25 22.79 -22.06
CA PRO A 198 12.48 23.36 -23.15
C PRO A 198 11.62 24.52 -22.63
N THR A 199 12.13 25.75 -22.72
CA THR A 199 11.36 26.98 -22.43
C THR A 199 10.53 27.37 -23.64
N SER A 200 9.42 26.67 -23.87
CA SER A 200 8.41 27.08 -24.86
C SER A 200 7.01 26.64 -24.43
N GLN A 201 6.57 27.04 -23.24
CA GLN A 201 5.14 27.02 -22.92
C GLN A 201 4.63 28.47 -23.06
N PRO A 202 3.73 28.76 -24.02
CA PRO A 202 3.18 30.11 -24.15
C PRO A 202 2.44 30.48 -22.85
N PRO A 203 2.47 31.77 -22.45
CA PRO A 203 1.81 32.21 -21.23
C PRO A 203 0.30 31.88 -21.29
N PRO A 204 -0.32 31.51 -20.17
CA PRO A 204 -1.76 31.29 -20.13
C PRO A 204 -2.49 32.58 -20.54
N PRO A 205 -3.62 32.48 -21.28
CA PRO A 205 -4.39 33.65 -21.68
C PRO A 205 -4.87 34.43 -20.44
N PRO A 206 -4.97 35.77 -20.51
CA PRO A 206 -5.44 36.58 -19.39
C PRO A 206 -6.85 36.15 -18.96
N TYR A 207 -6.99 35.90 -17.65
CA TYR A 207 -8.26 35.54 -17.04
C TYR A 207 -9.16 36.78 -16.96
N TYR A 208 -10.28 36.76 -17.68
CA TYR A 208 -11.37 37.72 -17.49
C TYR A 208 -12.40 37.08 -16.56
N PRO A 209 -12.63 37.63 -15.34
CA PRO A 209 -13.74 37.18 -14.51
C PRO A 209 -15.07 37.48 -15.21
N PRO A 210 -16.06 36.57 -15.17
CA PRO A 210 -17.38 36.86 -15.69
C PRO A 210 -18.01 38.01 -14.90
N GLU A 211 -18.51 39.03 -15.61
CA GLU A 211 -19.25 40.13 -15.01
C GLU A 211 -20.53 39.61 -14.32
N ASP A 212 -20.68 39.96 -13.04
CA ASP A 212 -21.90 39.80 -12.27
C ASP A 212 -23.08 40.52 -12.95
N LYS A 213 -23.89 39.78 -13.72
CA LYS A 213 -25.23 40.25 -14.09
C LYS A 213 -26.23 39.85 -13.01
N LYS A 214 -26.28 40.72 -12.00
CA LYS A 214 -27.39 40.93 -11.07
C LYS A 214 -28.67 41.31 -11.85
N THR A 215 -29.81 40.78 -11.38
CA THR A 215 -31.20 41.28 -11.60
C THR A 215 -31.72 41.20 -13.05
N GLN A 216 -32.94 40.75 -13.35
CA GLN A 216 -34.22 40.86 -12.64
C GLN A 216 -35.19 39.82 -13.21
#